data_AF-A0A6G3Z1K0-F1
#
_entry.id   AF-A0A6G3Z1K0-F1
#
_cell.length_a   1.000
_cell.length_b   1.000
_cell.length_c   1.000
_cell.angle_alpha   90.00
_cell.angle_beta   90.00
_cell.angle_gamma   90.00
#
_symmetry.space_group_name_H-M   'P 1'
#
loop_
_entity.id
_entity.type
_entity.pdbx_description
1 polymer ?
#
loop_
_entity_poly.entity_id
_entity_poly.type
_entity_poly.pdbx_seq_one_letter_code
_entity_poly.pdbx_strand_id
1 'polypeptide(L)'
;RPYILGGLWNGKNQRPETVDDTVPKEGAHRGKVRLRTLTTRTGHTLQFVEEDQGATKEGVTLTTSAGHQLQLNDSDSNTTLTTASGHTLILDDQQQNITLTTANGQQIRLNDSTGAITINANQKVTLNAQSGINLNPGLGAQVNVSGIVRCQGVLTGSVIIQSGTAALDVAQALAPQSLPSPTDTTQLATSTSGTSSTDTTQLITSTSGSL
;
A
#
# COMPACT_ATOMS: atom_id res chain seq x y z
N ARG A 1 12.44 -27.94 43.20
CA ARG A 1 13.67 -27.17 43.50
C ARG A 1 13.91 -26.26 42.30
N PRO A 2 13.83 -24.92 42.42
CA PRO A 2 14.14 -24.06 41.29
C PRO A 2 15.64 -24.13 40.98
N TYR A 3 15.99 -24.19 39.70
CA TYR A 3 17.36 -24.07 39.21
C TYR A 3 17.53 -22.68 38.61
N ILE A 4 18.66 -22.04 38.88
CA ILE A 4 19.05 -20.81 38.20
C ILE A 4 19.86 -21.22 36.96
N LEU A 5 19.31 -21.00 35.78
CA LEU A 5 20.05 -21.10 34.51
C LEU A 5 20.48 -19.68 34.10
N GLY A 6 21.61 -19.20 34.62
CA GLY A 6 22.13 -17.88 34.29
C GLY A 6 23.44 -17.55 35.01
N GLY A 7 24.40 -16.95 34.30
CA GLY A 7 25.62 -16.41 34.89
C GLY A 7 25.39 -15.02 35.49
N LEU A 8 26.07 -14.70 36.59
CA LEU A 8 26.09 -13.35 37.16
C LEU A 8 26.97 -12.44 36.27
N TRP A 9 26.46 -11.29 35.87
CA TRP A 9 27.25 -10.27 35.16
C TRP A 9 28.48 -9.87 36.00
N ASN A 10 29.64 -9.73 35.36
CA ASN A 10 30.89 -9.38 36.04
C ASN A 10 31.69 -8.37 35.20
N GLY A 11 32.86 -7.92 35.66
CA GLY A 11 33.68 -6.95 34.92
C GLY A 11 34.10 -7.37 33.50
N LYS A 12 33.91 -8.64 33.12
CA LYS A 12 34.18 -9.19 31.78
C LYS A 12 32.90 -9.40 30.95
N ASN A 13 31.81 -9.83 31.57
CA ASN A 13 30.47 -9.87 30.99
C ASN A 13 29.67 -8.68 31.52
N GLN A 14 29.74 -7.56 30.79
CA GLN A 14 28.98 -6.36 31.12
C GLN A 14 27.48 -6.62 31.01
N ARG A 15 26.73 -6.01 31.93
CA ARG A 15 25.27 -6.01 31.93
C ARG A 15 24.74 -5.36 30.63
N PRO A 16 23.69 -5.92 30.00
CA PRO A 16 23.06 -5.31 28.82
C PRO A 16 22.42 -3.96 29.13
N GLU A 17 21.86 -3.80 30.33
CA GLU A 17 21.18 -2.59 30.79
C GLU A 17 21.62 -2.17 32.19
N THR A 18 21.41 -0.90 32.54
CA THR A 18 21.77 -0.43 33.88
C THR A 18 20.80 -0.93 34.95
N VAL A 19 21.25 -0.98 36.21
CA VAL A 19 20.39 -1.35 37.35
C VAL A 19 19.25 -0.36 37.52
N ASP A 20 19.48 0.92 37.21
CA ASP A 20 18.46 1.96 37.30
C ASP A 20 17.43 1.81 36.18
N ASP A 21 17.83 1.23 35.05
CA ASP A 21 16.90 0.79 34.03
C ASP A 21 16.15 -0.43 34.54
N THR A 22 16.81 -1.51 34.98
CA THR A 22 16.13 -2.77 35.29
C THR A 22 15.27 -2.74 36.57
N VAL A 23 15.59 -1.86 37.51
CA VAL A 23 14.92 -1.70 38.81
C VAL A 23 14.69 -0.21 39.07
N PRO A 24 13.50 0.32 38.77
CA PRO A 24 13.19 1.73 38.94
C PRO A 24 13.41 2.20 40.39
N LYS A 25 14.02 3.38 40.56
CA LYS A 25 14.24 3.99 41.88
C LYS A 25 13.04 4.81 42.38
N GLU A 26 12.10 5.13 41.50
CA GLU A 26 10.92 5.95 41.76
C GLU A 26 9.72 5.45 40.95
N GLY A 27 8.53 6.02 41.17
CA GLY A 27 7.30 5.63 40.49
C GLY A 27 6.58 4.41 41.08
N ALA A 28 5.47 4.02 40.45
CA ALA A 28 4.57 2.96 40.93
C ALA A 28 5.23 1.56 40.99
N HIS A 29 6.35 1.38 40.27
CA HIS A 29 7.09 0.12 40.16
C HIS A 29 8.44 0.16 40.89
N ARG A 30 8.65 1.15 41.77
CA ARG A 30 9.90 1.29 42.52
C ARG A 30 10.34 -0.02 43.18
N GLY A 31 11.59 -0.40 42.94
CA GLY A 31 12.20 -1.58 43.53
C GLY A 31 11.76 -2.92 42.93
N LYS A 32 10.91 -2.92 41.89
CA LYS A 32 10.49 -4.12 41.16
C LYS A 32 11.40 -4.33 39.95
N VAL A 33 11.60 -5.59 39.56
CA VAL A 33 12.36 -5.94 38.36
C VAL A 33 11.47 -5.82 37.14
N ARG A 34 11.80 -4.87 36.25
CA ARG A 34 11.07 -4.61 35.02
C ARG A 34 11.51 -5.44 33.82
N LEU A 35 12.75 -5.93 33.83
CA LEU A 35 13.35 -6.65 32.71
C LEU A 35 13.76 -8.07 33.05
N ARG A 36 13.33 -9.01 32.21
CA ARG A 36 13.77 -10.41 32.25
C ARG A 36 14.36 -10.75 30.90
N THR A 37 15.68 -10.95 30.84
CA THR A 37 16.40 -11.19 29.58
C THR A 37 17.07 -12.56 29.57
N LEU A 38 16.80 -13.35 28.53
CA LEU A 38 17.55 -14.55 28.18
C LEU A 38 18.57 -14.17 27.12
N THR A 39 19.85 -14.44 27.36
CA THR A 39 20.93 -14.18 26.40
C THR A 39 21.66 -15.47 26.05
N THR A 40 21.87 -15.75 24.78
CA THR A 40 22.62 -16.92 24.32
C THR A 40 24.13 -16.63 24.27
N ARG A 41 24.96 -17.68 24.21
CA ARG A 41 26.43 -17.54 24.06
C ARG A 41 26.83 -16.69 22.86
N THR A 42 26.03 -16.69 21.80
CA THR A 42 26.31 -15.98 20.55
C THR A 42 25.68 -14.59 20.48
N GLY A 43 24.98 -14.13 21.53
CA GLY A 43 24.46 -12.77 21.63
C GLY A 43 23.03 -12.57 21.13
N HIS A 44 22.23 -13.63 20.97
CA HIS A 44 20.78 -13.47 20.79
C HIS A 44 20.13 -13.13 22.12
N THR A 45 19.12 -12.27 22.13
CA THR A 45 18.38 -11.88 23.34
C THR A 45 16.88 -12.09 23.17
N LEU A 46 16.22 -12.58 24.21
CA LEU A 46 14.77 -12.53 24.38
C LEU A 46 14.51 -11.78 25.68
N GLN A 47 13.82 -10.64 25.60
CA GLN A 47 13.57 -9.74 26.71
C GLN A 47 12.06 -9.58 26.92
N PHE A 48 11.61 -9.80 28.15
CA PHE A 48 10.28 -9.41 28.63
C PHE A 48 10.43 -8.10 29.39
N VAL A 49 9.56 -7.14 29.06
CA VAL A 49 9.50 -5.80 29.64
C VAL A 49 8.14 -5.66 30.31
N GLU A 50 8.13 -5.50 31.62
CA GLU A 50 6.89 -5.41 32.41
C GLU A 50 6.35 -3.97 32.52
N GLU A 51 7.18 -2.96 32.22
CA GLU A 51 6.76 -1.56 32.27
C GLU A 51 7.62 -0.64 31.39
N ASP A 52 6.98 0.42 30.91
CA ASP A 52 7.60 1.52 30.17
C ASP A 52 8.69 2.22 30.99
N GLN A 53 9.86 2.41 30.37
CA GLN A 53 10.88 3.33 30.88
C GLN A 53 11.75 3.84 29.73
N GLY A 54 11.73 5.15 29.52
CA GLY A 54 12.47 5.78 28.41
C GLY A 54 12.03 5.23 27.06
N ALA A 55 12.98 4.64 26.32
CA ALA A 55 12.74 4.05 25.01
C ALA A 55 12.26 2.59 25.06
N THR A 56 12.33 1.93 26.22
CA THR A 56 11.88 0.55 26.38
C THR A 56 10.39 0.55 26.73
N LYS A 57 9.60 -0.18 25.94
CA LYS A 57 8.15 -0.29 26.08
C LYS A 57 7.74 -1.65 26.63
N GLU A 58 6.64 -1.68 27.39
CA GLU A 58 6.02 -2.92 27.86
C GLU A 58 5.78 -3.89 26.69
N GLY A 59 6.08 -5.16 26.94
CA GLY A 59 5.90 -6.25 25.98
C GLY A 59 7.12 -7.15 25.87
N VAL A 60 7.39 -7.66 24.66
CA VAL A 60 8.39 -8.70 24.43
C VAL A 60 9.24 -8.38 23.21
N THR A 61 10.56 -8.48 23.35
CA THR A 61 11.52 -8.25 22.26
C THR A 61 12.44 -9.44 22.06
N LEU A 62 12.53 -9.96 20.83
CA LEU A 62 13.54 -10.91 20.38
C LEU A 62 14.55 -10.17 19.50
N THR A 63 15.82 -10.15 19.89
CA THR A 63 16.91 -9.57 19.07
C THR A 63 17.93 -10.65 18.71
N THR A 64 18.30 -10.71 17.44
CA THR A 64 19.37 -11.59 16.98
C THR A 64 20.73 -10.90 17.10
N SER A 65 21.81 -11.67 17.24
CA SER A 65 23.17 -11.14 17.27
C SER A 65 23.58 -10.40 15.98
N ALA A 66 22.86 -10.63 14.87
CA ALA A 66 23.04 -9.91 13.61
C ALA A 66 22.21 -8.61 13.51
N GLY A 67 21.39 -8.28 14.51
CA GLY A 67 20.62 -7.03 14.57
C GLY A 67 19.18 -7.08 14.04
N HIS A 68 18.66 -8.25 13.67
CA HIS A 68 17.21 -8.40 13.42
C HIS A 68 16.44 -8.37 14.74
N GLN A 69 15.24 -7.78 14.74
CA GLN A 69 14.40 -7.58 15.92
C GLN A 69 12.94 -7.93 15.61
N LEU A 70 12.28 -8.65 16.52
CA LEU A 70 10.83 -8.76 16.59
C LEU A 70 10.37 -8.18 17.93
N GLN A 71 9.43 -7.26 17.90
CA GLN A 71 8.88 -6.58 19.08
C GLN A 71 7.36 -6.73 19.10
N LEU A 72 6.83 -7.24 20.21
CA LEU A 72 5.43 -7.15 20.62
C LEU A 72 5.37 -6.01 21.64
N ASN A 73 4.70 -4.91 21.31
CA ASN A 73 4.67 -3.69 22.11
C ASN A 73 3.24 -3.45 22.60
N ASP A 74 3.02 -3.71 23.89
CA ASP A 74 1.70 -3.58 24.50
C ASP A 74 1.34 -2.11 24.73
N SER A 75 2.33 -1.25 24.97
CA SER A 75 2.16 0.19 25.20
C SER A 75 1.67 0.94 23.96
N ASP A 76 2.26 0.63 22.80
CA ASP A 76 1.87 1.23 21.52
C ASP A 76 0.84 0.37 20.76
N SER A 77 0.43 -0.78 21.33
CA SER A 77 -0.53 -1.71 20.73
C SER A 77 -0.14 -2.12 19.30
N ASN A 78 1.14 -2.49 19.11
CA ASN A 78 1.65 -2.89 17.81
C ASN A 78 2.66 -4.04 17.88
N THR A 79 2.84 -4.70 16.74
CA THR A 79 3.87 -5.71 16.51
C THR A 79 4.77 -5.27 15.37
N THR A 80 6.09 -5.25 15.62
CA THR A 80 7.09 -4.80 14.65
C THR A 80 8.15 -5.87 14.41
N LEU A 81 8.41 -6.19 13.14
CA LEU A 81 9.59 -6.94 12.70
C LEU A 81 10.53 -5.99 11.96
N THR A 82 11.74 -5.81 12.47
CA THR A 82 12.79 -4.98 11.86
C THR A 82 13.99 -5.84 11.49
N THR A 83 14.45 -5.72 10.25
CA THR A 83 15.69 -6.38 9.81
C THR A 83 16.91 -5.51 10.08
N ALA A 84 18.09 -6.11 10.18
CA ALA A 84 19.34 -5.39 10.40
C ALA A 84 19.63 -4.31 9.32
N SER A 85 19.10 -4.48 8.10
CA SER A 85 19.24 -3.51 7.01
C SER A 85 18.13 -2.45 6.97
N GLY A 86 17.19 -2.45 7.92
CA GLY A 86 16.15 -1.42 8.05
C GLY A 86 14.84 -1.67 7.30
N HIS A 87 14.58 -2.88 6.79
CA HIS A 87 13.22 -3.26 6.36
C HIS A 87 12.34 -3.49 7.60
N THR A 88 11.07 -3.07 7.53
CA THR A 88 10.09 -3.17 8.61
C THR A 88 8.78 -3.80 8.16
N LEU A 89 8.16 -4.59 9.04
CA LEU A 89 6.75 -4.98 8.97
C LEU A 89 6.10 -4.57 10.30
N ILE A 90 5.02 -3.81 10.23
CA ILE A 90 4.30 -3.28 11.41
C ILE A 90 2.82 -3.68 11.30
N LEU A 91 2.28 -4.30 12.34
CA LEU A 91 0.85 -4.52 12.56
C LEU A 91 0.46 -3.59 13.71
N ASP A 92 -0.34 -2.57 13.43
CA ASP A 92 -0.63 -1.49 14.37
C ASP A 92 -2.13 -1.38 14.64
N ASP A 93 -2.55 -1.78 15.85
CA ASP A 93 -3.97 -1.76 16.24
C ASP A 93 -4.45 -0.34 16.57
N GLN A 94 -3.54 0.53 17.04
CA GLN A 94 -3.88 1.90 17.39
C GLN A 94 -4.18 2.74 16.14
N GLN A 95 -3.39 2.59 15.09
CA GLN A 95 -3.59 3.24 13.80
C GLN A 95 -4.43 2.42 12.80
N GLN A 96 -4.78 1.18 13.14
CA GLN A 96 -5.56 0.27 12.31
C GLN A 96 -4.91 0.06 10.94
N ASN A 97 -3.60 -0.25 10.94
CA ASN A 97 -2.81 -0.42 9.73
C ASN A 97 -1.91 -1.65 9.79
N ILE A 98 -1.70 -2.26 8.61
CA ILE A 98 -0.59 -3.20 8.37
C ILE A 98 0.33 -2.58 7.34
N THR A 99 1.62 -2.42 7.67
CA THR A 99 2.60 -1.75 6.81
C THR A 99 3.85 -2.58 6.63
N LEU A 100 4.22 -2.90 5.38
CA LEU A 100 5.52 -3.45 5.00
C LEU A 100 6.31 -2.34 4.31
N THR A 101 7.49 -1.99 4.85
CA THR A 101 8.36 -0.96 4.30
C THR A 101 9.78 -1.50 4.07
N THR A 102 10.34 -1.22 2.91
CA THR A 102 11.75 -1.51 2.63
C THR A 102 12.65 -0.39 3.13
N ALA A 103 13.93 -0.69 3.39
CA ALA A 103 14.93 0.32 3.78
C ALA A 103 15.03 1.52 2.80
N ASN A 104 14.66 1.31 1.54
CA ASN A 104 14.67 2.33 0.49
C ASN A 104 13.29 3.01 0.28
N GLY A 105 12.33 2.82 1.19
CA GLY A 105 11.06 3.56 1.20
C GLY A 105 9.92 2.99 0.37
N GLN A 106 10.11 1.88 -0.35
CA GLN A 106 8.98 1.18 -1.00
C GLN A 106 8.06 0.61 0.08
N GLN A 107 6.74 0.71 -0.12
CA GLN A 107 5.75 0.41 0.91
C GLN A 107 4.52 -0.33 0.35
N ILE A 108 4.02 -1.29 1.12
CA ILE A 108 2.65 -1.82 1.00
C ILE A 108 1.94 -1.52 2.31
N ARG A 109 0.75 -0.91 2.24
CA ARG A 109 -0.04 -0.53 3.42
C ARG A 109 -1.50 -0.93 3.25
N LEU A 110 -2.04 -1.66 4.21
CA LEU A 110 -3.47 -1.94 4.38
C LEU A 110 -3.97 -1.08 5.53
N ASN A 111 -5.06 -0.35 5.32
CA ASN A 111 -5.60 0.58 6.31
C ASN A 111 -7.08 0.29 6.53
N ASP A 112 -7.40 -0.22 7.71
CA ASP A 112 -8.76 -0.65 8.04
C ASP A 112 -9.67 0.54 8.36
N SER A 113 -9.12 1.67 8.82
CA SER A 113 -9.91 2.87 9.10
C SER A 113 -10.50 3.54 7.85
N THR A 114 -9.85 3.38 6.69
CA THR A 114 -10.29 3.90 5.39
C THR A 114 -10.70 2.80 4.41
N GLY A 115 -10.39 1.54 4.70
CA GLY A 115 -10.53 0.40 3.78
C GLY A 115 -9.54 0.42 2.61
N ALA A 116 -8.52 1.27 2.64
CA ALA A 116 -7.60 1.47 1.52
C ALA A 116 -6.42 0.49 1.55
N ILE A 117 -6.04 0.00 0.36
CA ILE A 117 -4.76 -0.68 0.14
C ILE A 117 -3.90 0.21 -0.76
N THR A 118 -2.68 0.52 -0.30
CA THR A 118 -1.73 1.37 -1.04
C THR A 118 -0.44 0.60 -1.33
N ILE A 119 0.06 0.69 -2.57
CA ILE A 119 1.36 0.16 -2.99
C ILE A 119 2.17 1.32 -3.56
N ASN A 120 3.22 1.71 -2.85
CA ASN A 120 4.16 2.76 -3.27
C ASN A 120 5.48 2.11 -3.68
N ALA A 121 5.77 2.13 -4.98
CA ALA A 121 7.04 1.68 -5.53
C ALA A 121 7.81 2.86 -6.11
N ASN A 122 9.12 2.89 -5.92
CA ASN A 122 9.96 4.00 -6.38
C ASN A 122 10.17 4.00 -7.90
N GLN A 123 10.04 2.85 -8.55
CA GLN A 123 10.40 2.66 -9.97
C GLN A 123 9.32 1.93 -10.76
N LYS A 124 8.95 0.71 -10.34
CA LYS A 124 8.07 -0.16 -11.12
C LYS A 124 7.29 -1.11 -10.21
N VAL A 125 6.02 -1.33 -10.57
CA VAL A 125 5.21 -2.47 -10.13
C VAL A 125 5.00 -3.39 -11.32
N THR A 126 5.20 -4.70 -11.15
CA THR A 126 4.91 -5.72 -12.18
C THR A 126 3.93 -6.74 -11.61
N LEU A 127 2.84 -7.02 -12.33
CA LEU A 127 1.84 -8.01 -11.95
C LEU A 127 1.81 -9.10 -13.02
N ASN A 128 2.26 -10.30 -12.66
CA ASN A 128 2.27 -11.47 -13.55
C ASN A 128 1.25 -12.47 -13.05
N ALA A 129 0.24 -12.79 -13.85
CA ALA A 129 -0.78 -13.78 -13.53
C ALA A 129 -0.97 -14.74 -14.72
N GLN A 130 -1.05 -16.04 -14.45
CA GLN A 130 -1.27 -17.05 -15.50
C GLN A 130 -2.67 -16.97 -16.10
N SER A 131 -3.69 -16.75 -15.27
CA SER A 131 -5.09 -16.74 -15.69
C SER A 131 -5.63 -15.34 -16.00
N GLY A 132 -5.02 -14.28 -15.46
CA GLY A 132 -5.42 -12.89 -15.70
C GLY A 132 -5.46 -12.03 -14.43
N ILE A 133 -5.71 -10.74 -14.64
CA ILE A 133 -5.87 -9.72 -13.59
C ILE A 133 -7.20 -9.01 -13.86
N ASN A 134 -8.08 -8.93 -12.85
CA ASN A 134 -9.36 -8.25 -12.95
C ASN A 134 -9.31 -6.92 -12.17
N LEU A 135 -9.69 -5.82 -12.81
CA LEU A 135 -9.81 -4.48 -12.22
C LEU A 135 -11.26 -4.02 -12.38
N ASN A 136 -12.09 -4.26 -11.36
CA ASN A 136 -13.53 -4.01 -11.39
C ASN A 136 -13.93 -3.00 -10.30
N PRO A 137 -13.76 -1.68 -10.54
CA PRO A 137 -14.21 -0.66 -9.60
C PRO A 137 -15.75 -0.68 -9.48
N GLY A 138 -16.27 -0.33 -8.30
CA GLY A 138 -17.71 -0.18 -8.06
C GLY A 138 -18.36 0.91 -8.92
N LEU A 139 -19.69 0.99 -8.92
CA LEU A 139 -20.44 1.96 -9.72
C LEU A 139 -19.95 3.40 -9.46
N GLY A 140 -19.52 4.09 -10.52
CA GLY A 140 -19.00 5.46 -10.44
C GLY A 140 -17.53 5.60 -10.05
N ALA A 141 -16.84 4.50 -9.71
CA ALA A 141 -15.39 4.51 -9.50
C ALA A 141 -14.63 4.25 -10.81
N GLN A 142 -13.37 4.68 -10.87
CA GLN A 142 -12.57 4.69 -12.11
C GLN A 142 -11.17 4.13 -11.89
N VAL A 143 -10.60 3.53 -12.94
CA VAL A 143 -9.18 3.17 -13.00
C VAL A 143 -8.44 4.33 -13.65
N ASN A 144 -7.61 5.02 -12.88
CA ASN A 144 -6.84 6.18 -13.35
C ASN A 144 -5.46 5.77 -13.85
N VAL A 145 -5.09 6.24 -15.05
CA VAL A 145 -3.74 6.08 -15.62
C VAL A 145 -3.27 7.42 -16.16
N SER A 146 -2.19 7.96 -15.60
CA SER A 146 -1.65 9.28 -16.00
C SER A 146 -0.69 9.22 -17.20
N GLY A 147 -0.20 8.02 -17.53
CA GLY A 147 0.69 7.78 -18.67
C GLY A 147 -0.01 7.03 -19.80
N ILE A 148 0.78 6.33 -20.61
CA ILE A 148 0.27 5.54 -21.74
C ILE A 148 -0.19 4.15 -21.26
N VAL A 149 -1.39 3.74 -21.67
CA VAL A 149 -1.83 2.34 -21.59
C VAL A 149 -1.38 1.62 -22.86
N ARG A 150 -0.51 0.61 -22.72
CA ARG A 150 -0.08 -0.24 -23.84
C ARG A 150 -0.58 -1.67 -23.63
N CYS A 151 -1.51 -2.09 -24.47
CA CYS A 151 -1.98 -3.48 -24.53
C CYS A 151 -1.19 -4.21 -25.62
N GLN A 152 -0.50 -5.29 -25.25
CA GLN A 152 0.21 -6.14 -26.22
C GLN A 152 -0.48 -7.51 -26.22
N GLY A 153 -1.07 -7.86 -27.36
CA GLY A 153 -1.92 -9.03 -27.53
C GLY A 153 -1.17 -10.34 -27.31
N VAL A 154 -1.64 -11.15 -26.36
CA VAL A 154 -1.31 -12.57 -26.32
C VAL A 154 -2.34 -13.30 -27.19
N LEU A 155 -1.86 -13.63 -28.38
CA LEU A 155 -2.27 -14.67 -29.32
C LEU A 155 -3.65 -14.68 -30.01
N THR A 156 -4.71 -14.01 -29.54
CA THR A 156 -5.99 -14.01 -30.30
C THR A 156 -7.03 -12.94 -29.92
N GLY A 157 -6.80 -12.10 -28.90
CA GLY A 157 -7.82 -11.16 -28.41
C GLY A 157 -7.77 -9.76 -29.04
N SER A 158 -8.92 -9.21 -29.39
CA SER A 158 -9.10 -7.77 -29.63
C SER A 158 -9.07 -7.00 -28.30
N VAL A 159 -8.66 -5.73 -28.35
CA VAL A 159 -8.92 -4.79 -27.24
C VAL A 159 -10.35 -4.32 -27.40
N ILE A 160 -11.21 -4.71 -26.47
CA ILE A 160 -12.62 -4.31 -26.44
C ILE A 160 -12.78 -3.23 -25.38
N ILE A 161 -13.24 -2.04 -25.79
CA ILE A 161 -13.62 -0.95 -24.88
C ILE A 161 -15.15 -0.88 -24.89
N GLN A 162 -15.79 -1.26 -23.79
CA GLN A 162 -17.25 -1.25 -23.70
C GLN A 162 -17.74 -0.09 -22.82
N SER A 163 -18.69 0.70 -23.34
CA SER A 163 -19.40 1.75 -22.62
C SER A 163 -20.90 1.44 -22.61
N GLY A 164 -21.41 0.85 -21.53
CA GLY A 164 -22.82 0.43 -21.45
C GLY A 164 -23.13 -0.71 -22.44
N THR A 165 -24.13 -0.51 -23.31
CA THR A 165 -24.49 -1.46 -24.38
C THR A 165 -23.67 -1.32 -25.65
N ALA A 166 -22.85 -0.27 -25.77
CA ALA A 166 -21.99 -0.04 -26.94
C ALA A 166 -20.57 -0.55 -26.68
N ALA A 167 -19.97 -1.22 -27.66
CA ALA A 167 -18.58 -1.67 -27.62
C ALA A 167 -17.81 -1.10 -28.81
N LEU A 168 -16.62 -0.56 -28.54
CA LEU A 168 -15.61 -0.27 -29.54
C LEU A 168 -14.66 -1.46 -29.62
N ASP A 169 -14.69 -2.16 -30.76
CA ASP A 169 -13.66 -3.12 -31.13
C ASP A 169 -12.57 -2.37 -31.90
N VAL A 170 -11.40 -2.21 -31.26
CA VAL A 170 -10.27 -1.48 -31.85
C VAL A 170 -9.79 -2.12 -33.16
N ALA A 171 -9.99 -3.43 -33.34
CA ALA A 171 -9.66 -4.11 -34.60
C ALA A 171 -10.57 -3.65 -35.76
N GLN A 172 -11.84 -3.34 -35.48
CA GLN A 172 -12.76 -2.80 -36.48
C GLN A 172 -12.50 -1.32 -36.79
N ALA A 173 -12.05 -0.55 -35.79
CA ALA A 173 -11.70 0.86 -35.97
C ALA A 173 -10.46 1.08 -36.86
N LEU A 174 -9.54 0.10 -36.90
CA LEU A 174 -8.33 0.12 -37.73
C LEU A 174 -8.52 -0.47 -39.13
N ALA A 175 -9.68 -1.06 -39.44
CA ALA A 175 -9.96 -1.56 -40.78
C ALA A 175 -9.97 -0.38 -41.77
N PRO A 176 -9.38 -0.53 -42.97
CA PRO A 176 -9.40 0.53 -43.97
C PRO A 176 -10.84 0.89 -44.28
N GLN A 177 -11.24 2.11 -43.91
CA GLN A 177 -12.51 2.68 -44.33
C GLN A 177 -12.45 2.72 -45.86
N SER A 178 -13.33 1.99 -46.53
CA SER A 178 -13.49 2.14 -47.97
C SER A 178 -13.90 3.59 -48.20
N LEU A 179 -13.00 4.42 -48.75
CA LEU A 179 -13.41 5.72 -49.24
C LEU A 179 -14.52 5.47 -50.27
N PRO A 180 -15.69 6.13 -50.13
CA PRO A 180 -16.69 6.07 -51.18
C PRO A 180 -16.01 6.55 -52.47
N SER A 181 -16.17 5.77 -53.54
CA SER A 181 -15.69 6.15 -54.87
C SER A 181 -16.22 7.56 -55.19
N PRO A 182 -15.41 8.48 -55.72
CA PRO A 182 -15.82 9.87 -56.01
C PRO A 182 -16.83 9.99 -57.16
N THR A 183 -17.61 8.95 -57.47
CA THR A 183 -18.48 8.90 -58.65
C THR A 183 -19.97 9.03 -58.33
N ASP A 184 -20.37 9.44 -57.14
CA ASP A 184 -21.78 9.72 -56.89
C ASP A 184 -21.98 10.98 -56.05
N THR A 185 -22.13 12.12 -56.74
CA THR A 185 -22.50 13.43 -56.17
C THR A 185 -23.93 13.50 -55.62
N THR A 186 -24.60 12.38 -55.38
CA THR A 186 -25.99 12.38 -54.93
C THR A 186 -26.32 11.28 -53.93
N GLN A 187 -25.68 11.22 -52.76
CA GLN A 187 -26.35 10.66 -51.56
C GLN A 187 -26.02 11.44 -50.28
N LEU A 188 -26.91 12.40 -50.01
CA LEU A 188 -27.31 12.82 -48.68
C LEU A 188 -28.00 11.63 -47.99
N ALA A 189 -27.37 10.99 -47.01
CA ALA A 189 -28.07 10.23 -45.95
C ALA A 189 -27.14 9.83 -44.79
N THR A 190 -27.27 10.57 -43.69
CA THR A 190 -27.50 10.04 -42.32
C THR A 190 -26.73 8.81 -41.84
N SER A 191 -25.80 9.03 -40.90
CA SER A 191 -25.48 8.08 -39.83
C SER A 191 -25.78 8.68 -38.46
N THR A 192 -26.99 8.37 -37.98
CA THR A 192 -27.41 8.08 -36.59
C THR A 192 -26.61 8.63 -35.39
N SER A 193 -27.18 9.69 -34.80
CA SER A 193 -27.65 9.81 -33.41
C SER A 193 -26.78 9.33 -32.22
N GLY A 194 -26.30 10.32 -31.45
CA GLY A 194 -25.95 10.24 -30.03
C GLY A 194 -26.19 11.59 -29.37
N THR A 195 -27.39 11.76 -28.81
CA THR A 195 -27.97 12.86 -28.00
C THR A 195 -27.04 13.99 -27.51
N SER A 196 -27.25 15.21 -28.00
CA SER A 196 -26.86 16.45 -27.30
C SER A 196 -28.03 16.97 -26.45
N SER A 197 -27.84 17.12 -25.14
CA SER A 197 -28.76 17.91 -24.31
C SER A 197 -28.27 19.36 -24.24
N THR A 198 -29.17 20.26 -24.65
CA THR A 198 -29.33 21.66 -24.25
C THR A 198 -28.14 22.61 -24.42
N ASP A 199 -28.27 23.54 -25.36
CA ASP A 199 -28.15 24.94 -24.96
C ASP A 199 -29.10 25.84 -25.76
N THR A 200 -29.69 26.80 -25.05
CA THR A 200 -30.81 27.63 -25.45
C THR A 200 -30.26 29.02 -25.70
N THR A 201 -30.25 29.50 -26.94
CA THR A 201 -30.19 30.95 -27.19
C THR A 201 -30.79 31.29 -28.54
N GLN A 202 -31.98 31.89 -28.46
CA GLN A 202 -32.76 32.40 -29.58
C GLN A 202 -32.18 33.73 -30.09
N LEU A 203 -31.92 33.76 -31.39
CA LEU A 203 -32.40 34.74 -32.37
C LEU A 203 -32.08 36.24 -32.13
N ILE A 204 -31.03 36.71 -32.82
CA ILE A 204 -30.84 38.11 -33.20
C ILE A 204 -31.89 38.48 -34.27
N THR A 205 -32.70 39.50 -34.00
CA THR A 205 -33.63 40.11 -34.94
C THR A 205 -32.88 41.01 -35.93
N SER A 206 -33.05 40.77 -37.23
CA SER A 206 -32.64 41.70 -38.29
C SER A 206 -33.79 42.64 -38.61
N THR A 207 -33.59 43.94 -38.41
CA THR A 207 -34.50 44.99 -38.93
C THR A 207 -34.05 45.39 -40.33
N SER A 208 -34.97 45.35 -41.28
CA SER A 208 -34.79 45.81 -42.66
C SER A 208 -35.40 47.20 -42.84
N GLY A 209 -34.75 48.05 -43.64
CA GLY A 209 -35.44 48.85 -44.65
C GLY A 209 -35.59 50.37 -44.46
N SER A 210 -34.79 51.09 -45.24
CA SER A 210 -35.13 52.20 -46.16
C SER A 210 -35.38 53.65 -45.68
N LEU A 211 -34.61 54.52 -46.39
CA LEU A 211 -34.67 55.96 -46.66
C LEU A 211 -34.41 56.93 -45.50
#